data_AF-A0A1E1W685-F1
#
_entry.id   AF-A0A1E1W685-F1
#
_cell.length_a   1.000
_cell.length_b   1.000
_cell.length_c   1.000
_cell.angle_alpha   90.00
_cell.angle_beta   90.00
_cell.angle_gamma   90.00
#
_symmetry.space_group_name_H-M   'P 1'
#
loop_
_entity.id
_entity.type
_entity.pdbx_description
1 polymer ?
#
loop_
_entity_poly.entity_id
_entity_poly.type
_entity_poly.pdbx_seq_one_letter_code
_entity_poly.pdbx_strand_id
1 'polypeptide(L)'
;PRGGRGVELPADPYLLLSLVYFDTARAHHVTKKDLQNLFMSLGLQLSRSQIRNVLEKVCVKDHFSYKTLAQAIKDIASGSPEVIQDMPLDSTGTSSEVPSHIAELEASIATGNRDLLPIFNRPSEGGKASSSETLDVSDTGVVTYKSRVVAVGALVA
;
A
#
# COMPACT_ATOMS: atom_id res chain seq x y z
N PRO A 1 -3.94 -27.97 -1.87
CA PRO A 1 -3.94 -26.61 -2.45
C PRO A 1 -4.34 -25.57 -1.39
N ARG A 2 -3.38 -25.10 -0.59
CA ARG A 2 -3.58 -23.93 0.27
C ARG A 2 -3.41 -22.71 -0.63
N GLY A 3 -4.51 -22.26 -1.24
CA GLY A 3 -4.55 -20.95 -1.86
C GLY A 3 -4.12 -19.95 -0.80
N GLY A 4 -2.95 -19.34 -0.99
CA GLY A 4 -2.55 -18.22 -0.16
C GLY A 4 -3.68 -17.22 -0.23
N ARG A 5 -4.34 -16.96 0.91
CA ARG A 5 -5.22 -15.81 1.04
C ARG A 5 -4.30 -14.61 0.87
N GLY A 6 -4.15 -14.15 -0.37
CA GLY A 6 -3.51 -12.89 -0.67
C GLY A 6 -4.21 -11.87 0.22
N VAL A 7 -3.42 -11.11 0.98
CA VAL A 7 -3.96 -9.97 1.71
C VAL A 7 -4.51 -9.04 0.61
N GLU A 8 -5.83 -8.82 0.60
CA GLU A 8 -6.44 -7.86 -0.31
C GLU A 8 -5.92 -6.48 0.12
N LEU A 9 -4.88 -6.02 -0.58
CA LEU A 9 -4.31 -4.70 -0.36
C LEU A 9 -5.22 -3.68 -1.04
N PRO A 10 -5.37 -2.47 -0.46
CA PRO A 10 -6.08 -1.40 -1.14
C PRO A 10 -5.48 -1.15 -2.52
N ALA A 11 -6.34 -0.96 -3.52
CA ALA A 11 -5.90 -0.66 -4.89
C ALA A 11 -5.22 0.72 -4.99
N ASP A 12 -5.54 1.63 -4.08
CA ASP A 12 -4.93 2.94 -3.99
C ASP A 12 -3.54 2.87 -3.31
N PRO A 13 -2.45 3.21 -4.04
CA PRO A 13 -1.10 3.19 -3.49
C PRO A 13 -0.89 4.18 -2.35
N TYR A 14 -1.60 5.31 -2.32
CA TYR A 14 -1.49 6.31 -1.24
C TYR A 14 -2.12 5.81 0.05
N LEU A 15 -3.29 5.18 -0.06
CA LEU A 15 -3.89 4.50 1.07
C LEU A 15 -2.96 3.42 1.62
N LEU A 16 -2.41 2.55 0.75
CA LEU A 16 -1.46 1.53 1.18
C LEU A 16 -0.22 2.14 1.88
N LEU A 17 0.35 3.22 1.34
CA LEU A 17 1.47 3.93 1.95
C LEU A 17 1.11 4.45 3.35
N SER A 18 -0.08 5.05 3.51
CA SER A 18 -0.55 5.55 4.80
C SER A 18 -0.68 4.43 5.86
N LEU A 19 -1.10 3.22 5.44
CA LEU A 19 -1.15 2.04 6.32
C LEU A 19 0.23 1.68 6.84
N VAL A 20 1.19 1.58 5.93
CA VAL A 20 2.55 1.12 6.28
C VAL A 20 3.28 2.18 7.09
N TYR A 21 3.03 3.46 6.82
CA TYR A 21 3.73 4.56 7.47
C TYR A 21 3.22 4.83 8.90
N PHE A 22 1.90 4.91 9.09
CA PHE A 22 1.33 5.28 10.40
C PHE A 22 1.10 4.07 11.33
N ASP A 23 0.83 2.87 10.80
CA ASP A 23 0.55 1.66 11.58
C ASP A 23 1.76 0.71 11.59
N THR A 24 2.82 1.14 12.29
CA THR A 24 4.06 0.35 12.46
C THR A 24 3.84 -0.98 13.19
N ALA A 25 2.80 -1.07 14.02
CA ALA A 25 2.41 -2.30 14.71
C ALA A 25 1.68 -3.30 13.80
N ARG A 26 1.28 -2.89 12.58
CA ARG A 26 0.45 -3.67 11.65
C ARG A 26 -0.82 -4.20 12.31
N ALA A 27 -1.42 -3.38 13.18
CA ALA A 27 -2.59 -3.75 13.95
C ALA A 27 -3.88 -3.68 13.10
N HIS A 28 -3.82 -3.02 11.93
CA HIS A 28 -4.95 -2.72 11.03
C HIS A 28 -6.02 -1.82 11.65
N HIS A 29 -5.74 -1.24 12.82
CA HIS A 29 -6.63 -0.33 13.53
C HIS A 29 -5.82 0.73 14.28
N VAL A 30 -6.42 1.89 14.48
CA VAL A 30 -5.84 3.01 15.24
C VAL A 30 -6.84 3.41 16.32
N THR A 31 -6.36 3.68 17.53
CA THR A 31 -7.25 4.19 18.59
C THR A 31 -7.69 5.62 18.26
N LYS A 32 -8.89 6.02 18.67
CA LYS A 32 -9.41 7.38 18.48
C LYS A 32 -8.43 8.43 19.01
N LYS A 33 -7.76 8.14 20.13
CA LYS A 33 -6.74 9.01 20.73
C LYS A 33 -5.53 9.20 19.81
N ASP A 34 -4.99 8.10 19.28
CA ASP A 34 -3.81 8.16 18.41
C ASP A 34 -4.15 8.80 17.07
N LEU A 35 -5.33 8.51 16.52
CA LEU A 35 -5.83 9.14 15.30
C LEU A 35 -6.06 10.66 15.49
N GLN A 36 -6.56 11.08 16.66
CA GLN A 36 -6.68 12.49 17.00
C GLN A 36 -5.31 13.18 17.06
N ASN A 37 -4.33 12.56 17.71
CA ASN A 37 -2.98 13.10 17.79
C ASN A 37 -2.34 13.20 16.40
N LEU A 38 -2.60 12.22 15.54
CA LEU A 38 -2.17 12.26 14.15
C LEU A 38 -2.76 13.47 13.42
N PHE A 39 -4.08 13.68 13.49
CA PHE A 39 -4.75 14.82 12.83
C PHE A 39 -4.20 16.17 13.33
N MET A 40 -3.92 16.28 14.63
CA MET A 40 -3.30 17.47 15.22
C MET A 40 -1.86 17.69 14.75
N SER A 41 -1.14 16.62 14.39
CA SER A 41 0.27 16.66 13.99
C SER A 41 0.47 16.87 12.48
N LEU A 42 -0.52 16.51 11.66
CA LEU A 42 -0.51 16.67 10.20
C LEU A 42 -0.62 18.14 9.74
N GLY A 43 -0.82 19.09 10.65
CA GLY A 43 -0.95 20.52 10.30
C GLY A 43 -2.21 20.84 9.51
N LEU A 44 -3.26 20.02 9.64
CA LEU A 44 -4.56 20.26 9.00
C LEU A 44 -5.17 21.56 9.54
N GLN A 45 -5.80 22.34 8.66
CA GLN A 45 -6.54 23.56 9.03
C GLN A 45 -7.92 23.23 9.63
N LEU A 46 -7.91 22.38 10.66
CA LEU A 46 -9.10 21.94 11.39
C LEU A 46 -8.94 22.28 12.87
N SER A 47 -9.98 22.89 13.43
CA SER A 47 -10.08 23.10 14.87
C SER A 47 -10.24 21.77 15.63
N ARG A 48 -9.97 21.81 16.94
CA ARG A 48 -10.12 20.63 17.81
C ARG A 48 -11.54 20.04 17.81
N SER A 49 -12.58 20.88 17.67
CA SER A 49 -13.97 20.41 17.59
C SER A 49 -14.27 19.74 16.25
N GLN A 50 -13.78 20.30 15.14
CA GLN A 50 -13.93 19.69 13.82
C GLN A 50 -13.26 18.32 13.75
N ILE A 51 -12.05 18.17 14.31
CA ILE A 51 -11.37 16.88 14.39
C ILE A 51 -12.22 15.88 15.19
N ARG A 52 -12.79 16.28 16.35
CA ARG A 52 -13.66 15.40 17.13
C ARG A 52 -14.90 14.94 16.34
N ASN A 53 -15.56 15.85 15.62
CA ASN A 53 -16.72 15.53 14.80
C ASN A 53 -16.38 14.49 13.72
N VAL A 54 -15.21 14.61 13.08
CA VAL A 54 -14.76 13.60 12.10
C VAL A 54 -14.51 12.26 12.79
N LEU A 55 -13.80 12.26 13.92
CA LEU A 55 -13.47 11.03 14.66
C LEU A 55 -14.72 10.30 15.15
N GLU A 56 -15.78 11.01 15.51
CA GLU A 56 -17.07 10.42 15.90
C GLU A 56 -17.76 9.69 14.75
N LYS A 57 -17.59 10.17 13.51
CA LYS A 57 -18.15 9.52 12.32
C LYS A 57 -17.33 8.29 11.89
N VAL A 58 -16.01 8.34 12.01
CA VAL A 58 -15.13 7.30 11.45
C VAL A 58 -14.70 6.22 12.45
N CYS A 59 -14.81 6.47 13.76
CA CYS A 59 -14.43 5.49 14.77
C CYS A 59 -15.65 4.69 15.27
N VAL A 60 -15.49 3.38 15.36
CA VAL A 60 -16.46 2.46 16.00
C VAL A 60 -15.85 1.98 17.31
N LYS A 61 -16.55 2.19 18.44
CA LYS A 61 -16.07 1.83 19.79
C LYS A 61 -14.65 2.36 20.07
N ASP A 62 -14.40 3.63 19.74
CA ASP A 62 -13.09 4.29 19.88
C ASP A 62 -11.94 3.71 19.04
N HIS A 63 -12.26 2.89 18.04
CA HIS A 63 -11.27 2.37 17.09
C HIS A 63 -11.64 2.73 15.66
N PHE A 64 -10.64 3.15 14.90
CA PHE A 64 -10.71 3.31 13.46
C PHE A 64 -10.09 2.07 12.79
N SER A 65 -10.77 1.51 11.79
CA SER A 65 -10.29 0.34 11.05
C SER A 65 -9.96 0.70 9.60
N TYR A 66 -8.78 0.31 9.16
CA TYR A 66 -8.36 0.53 7.79
C TYR A 66 -9.13 -0.35 6.80
N LYS A 67 -9.64 -1.49 7.25
CA LYS A 67 -10.49 -2.37 6.42
C LYS A 67 -11.82 -1.71 6.09
N THR A 68 -12.44 -1.04 7.07
CA THR A 68 -13.69 -0.31 6.86
C THR A 68 -13.48 0.91 5.96
N LEU A 69 -12.34 1.60 6.11
CA LEU A 69 -11.97 2.68 5.20
C LEU A 69 -11.78 2.19 3.75
N ALA A 70 -11.00 1.12 3.55
CA ALA A 70 -10.75 0.57 2.23
C ALA A 70 -12.04 0.08 1.55
N GLN A 71 -12.95 -0.54 2.31
CA GLN A 71 -14.25 -0.94 1.82
C GLN A 71 -15.11 0.27 1.43
N ALA A 72 -15.18 1.30 2.28
CA ALA A 72 -15.93 2.52 1.97
C ALA A 72 -15.43 3.21 0.69
N ILE A 73 -14.10 3.26 0.47
CA ILE A 73 -13.52 3.81 -0.76
C ILE A 73 -13.91 2.98 -1.98
N LYS A 74 -13.91 1.66 -1.87
CA LYS A 74 -14.36 0.75 -2.94
C LYS A 74 -15.84 0.94 -3.26
N ASP A 75 -16.67 1.14 -2.24
CA ASP A 75 -18.11 1.36 -2.40
C ASP A 75 -18.39 2.73 -3.06
N ILE A 76 -17.66 3.78 -2.68
CA ILE A 76 -17.71 5.09 -3.33
C ILE A 76 -17.27 4.99 -4.80
N ALA A 77 -16.15 4.32 -5.07
CA ALA A 77 -15.62 4.15 -6.43
C ALA A 77 -16.54 3.33 -7.35
N SER A 78 -17.38 2.46 -6.78
CA SER A 78 -18.37 1.67 -7.53
C SER A 78 -19.72 2.38 -7.70
N GLY A 79 -19.88 3.61 -7.19
CA GLY A 79 -21.10 4.41 -7.35
C GLY A 79 -22.24 3.99 -6.42
N SER A 80 -21.94 3.32 -5.30
CA SER A 80 -22.95 2.98 -4.28
C SER A 80 -23.53 4.26 -3.64
N PRO A 81 -24.86 4.48 -3.68
CA PRO A 81 -25.48 5.74 -3.27
C PRO A 81 -25.56 5.96 -1.75
N GLU A 82 -25.30 4.95 -0.91
CA GLU A 82 -25.52 5.05 0.55
C GLU A 82 -24.43 5.82 1.30
N VAL A 83 -23.23 6.03 0.74
CA VAL A 83 -22.10 6.68 1.44
C VAL A 83 -22.02 8.20 1.21
N ILE A 84 -22.72 8.71 0.18
CA ILE A 84 -22.58 10.11 -0.25
C ILE A 84 -23.44 11.07 0.60
N GLN A 85 -24.39 10.57 1.39
CA GLN A 85 -25.47 11.40 1.95
C GLN A 85 -25.11 12.23 3.21
N ASP A 86 -24.01 11.94 3.91
CA ASP A 86 -23.73 12.57 5.23
C ASP A 86 -22.44 13.41 5.32
N MET A 87 -21.84 13.71 4.18
CA MET A 87 -20.69 14.61 4.07
C MET A 87 -21.01 15.76 3.11
N PRO A 88 -21.50 16.91 3.61
CA PRO A 88 -21.33 18.16 2.88
C PRO A 88 -19.84 18.48 2.92
N LEU A 89 -19.08 17.87 2.01
CA LEU A 89 -17.78 18.38 1.62
C LEU A 89 -18.07 19.64 0.83
N ASP A 90 -18.15 20.77 1.54
CA ASP A 90 -17.99 22.09 0.95
C ASP A 90 -16.70 22.02 0.12
N SER A 91 -16.88 21.91 -1.19
CA SER A 91 -15.82 21.75 -2.17
C SER A 91 -15.07 23.07 -2.40
N THR A 92 -15.06 23.95 -1.39
CA THR A 92 -14.42 25.25 -1.32
C THR A 92 -13.12 25.23 -0.51
N GLY A 93 -12.57 24.04 -0.24
CA GLY A 93 -11.18 23.89 0.16
C GLY A 93 -10.28 23.95 -1.06
N THR A 94 -9.73 25.13 -1.34
CA THR A 94 -8.58 25.43 -2.20
C THR A 94 -7.99 24.23 -2.94
N SER A 95 -8.02 24.26 -4.29
CA SER A 95 -7.01 23.58 -5.11
C SER A 95 -5.63 24.08 -4.67
N SER A 96 -5.09 23.50 -3.60
CA SER A 96 -3.69 23.60 -3.28
C SER A 96 -3.03 22.69 -4.29
N GLU A 97 -2.74 23.23 -5.47
CA GLU A 97 -1.86 22.59 -6.45
C GLU A 97 -0.63 22.14 -5.66
N VAL A 98 -0.46 20.82 -5.55
CA VAL A 98 0.70 20.24 -4.88
C VAL A 98 1.90 20.70 -5.70
N PRO A 99 2.86 21.43 -5.12
CA PRO A 99 4.06 21.86 -5.82
C PRO A 99 4.71 20.67 -6.55
N SER A 100 5.16 20.86 -7.79
CA SER A 100 5.66 19.79 -8.66
C SER A 100 6.71 18.88 -7.98
N HIS A 101 7.61 19.47 -7.20
CA HIS A 101 8.63 18.71 -6.46
C HIS A 101 8.04 17.77 -5.40
N ILE A 102 6.91 18.11 -4.78
CA ILE A 102 6.21 17.24 -3.83
C ILE A 102 5.53 16.10 -4.59
N ALA A 103 4.90 16.39 -5.72
CA ALA A 103 4.28 15.37 -6.57
C ALA A 103 5.30 14.34 -7.10
N GLU A 104 6.51 14.77 -7.46
CA GLU A 104 7.62 13.89 -7.86
C GLU A 104 8.13 13.02 -6.70
N LEU A 105 8.26 13.59 -5.50
CA LEU A 105 8.63 12.87 -4.28
C LEU A 105 7.55 11.85 -3.89
N GLU A 106 6.28 12.23 -3.97
CA GLU A 106 5.13 11.36 -3.72
C GLU A 106 5.12 10.15 -4.65
N ALA A 107 5.34 10.36 -5.95
CA ALA A 107 5.43 9.28 -6.92
C ALA A 107 6.59 8.32 -6.62
N SER A 108 7.75 8.86 -6.24
CA SER A 108 8.94 8.08 -5.90
C SER A 108 8.71 7.22 -4.64
N ILE A 109 8.13 7.82 -3.59
CA ILE A 109 7.83 7.12 -2.33
C ILE A 109 6.76 6.05 -2.54
N ALA A 110 5.71 6.35 -3.32
CA ALA A 110 4.64 5.42 -3.64
C ALA A 110 5.15 4.19 -4.42
N THR A 111 6.18 4.36 -5.24
CA THR A 111 6.83 3.26 -5.98
C THR A 111 7.64 2.36 -5.03
N GLY A 112 8.21 2.94 -3.98
CA GLY A 112 8.90 2.24 -2.91
C GLY A 112 10.05 1.37 -3.44
N ASN A 113 10.16 0.14 -2.93
CA ASN A 113 11.23 -0.79 -3.35
C ASN A 113 10.89 -1.60 -4.63
N ARG A 114 9.78 -1.31 -5.33
CA ARG A 114 9.42 -2.10 -6.54
C ARG A 114 10.54 -2.09 -7.58
N ASP A 115 11.17 -0.94 -7.78
CA ASP A 115 12.19 -0.79 -8.82
C ASP A 115 13.50 -1.50 -8.46
N LEU A 116 13.70 -1.82 -7.18
CA LEU A 116 14.83 -2.60 -6.69
C LEU A 116 14.61 -4.11 -6.86
N LEU A 117 13.40 -4.55 -7.20
CA LEU A 117 13.08 -5.95 -7.36
C LEU A 117 13.15 -6.34 -8.85
N PRO A 118 14.00 -7.34 -9.21
CA PRO A 118 14.22 -7.74 -10.61
C PRO A 118 12.99 -8.36 -11.29
N ILE A 119 11.89 -8.55 -10.57
CA ILE A 119 10.60 -9.01 -11.11
C ILE A 119 9.78 -7.89 -11.76
N PHE A 120 9.96 -6.63 -11.33
CA PHE A 120 9.20 -5.50 -11.85
C PHE A 120 9.95 -4.72 -12.93
N ASN A 121 11.28 -4.85 -12.98
CA ASN A 121 12.15 -4.16 -13.92
C ASN A 121 12.63 -5.06 -15.07
N ARG A 122 11.91 -6.15 -15.38
CA ARG A 122 12.26 -6.99 -16.52
C ARG A 122 11.96 -6.19 -17.80
N PRO A 123 12.96 -5.91 -18.66
CA PRO A 123 12.65 -5.42 -19.99
C PRO A 123 11.72 -6.44 -20.62
N SER A 124 10.62 -5.95 -21.19
CA SER A 124 9.62 -6.75 -21.88
C SER A 124 10.23 -7.34 -23.15
N GLU A 125 11.12 -8.32 -23.01
CA GLU A 125 11.36 -9.29 -24.06
C GLU A 125 10.24 -10.32 -24.01
N GLY A 126 9.63 -10.52 -25.18
CA GLY A 126 8.34 -11.16 -25.40
C GLY A 126 8.07 -12.40 -24.55
N GLY A 127 6.81 -12.54 -24.17
CA GLY A 127 6.33 -13.67 -23.40
C GLY A 127 6.79 -15.01 -23.95
N LYS A 128 7.36 -15.83 -23.07
CA LYS A 128 7.28 -17.28 -23.17
C LYS A 128 7.01 -17.85 -21.79
N ALA A 129 5.91 -18.58 -21.74
CA ALA A 129 5.61 -19.56 -20.72
C ALA A 129 6.83 -20.47 -20.48
N SER A 130 6.97 -20.89 -19.22
CA SER A 130 7.73 -22.05 -18.77
C SER A 130 8.48 -22.84 -19.86
N SER A 131 9.77 -22.61 -19.99
CA SER A 131 10.67 -23.67 -20.45
C SER A 131 11.77 -23.83 -19.40
N SER A 132 11.90 -25.09 -18.98
CA SER A 132 12.87 -25.58 -18.03
C SER A 132 14.26 -25.57 -18.67
N GLU A 133 14.84 -24.39 -18.88
CA GLU A 133 16.23 -24.27 -19.32
C GLU A 133 17.15 -24.00 -18.12
N THR A 134 18.18 -24.83 -18.01
CA THR A 134 19.28 -24.65 -17.06
C THR A 134 20.08 -23.43 -17.46
N LEU A 135 20.01 -22.38 -16.64
CA LEU A 135 20.94 -21.26 -16.74
C LEU A 135 22.27 -21.71 -16.13
N ASP A 136 23.29 -21.81 -16.98
CA ASP A 136 24.65 -22.13 -16.56
C ASP A 136 25.32 -20.84 -16.06
N VAL A 137 25.60 -20.79 -14.76
CA VAL A 137 26.33 -19.69 -14.11
C VAL A 137 27.67 -20.25 -13.62
N SER A 138 28.46 -20.75 -14.58
CA SER A 138 29.65 -21.56 -14.35
C SER A 138 30.71 -20.85 -13.48
N ASP A 139 30.73 -19.51 -13.45
CA ASP A 139 31.69 -18.72 -12.66
C ASP A 139 31.39 -18.67 -11.15
N THR A 140 30.17 -19.07 -10.72
CA THR A 140 29.77 -19.00 -9.30
C THR A 140 29.66 -20.36 -8.63
N GLY A 141 29.81 -21.46 -9.38
CA GLY A 141 29.66 -22.83 -8.86
C GLY A 141 28.24 -23.20 -8.44
N VAL A 142 27.23 -22.42 -8.87
CA VAL A 142 25.82 -22.58 -8.52
C VAL A 142 24.96 -22.68 -9.77
N VAL A 143 24.14 -23.72 -9.86
CA VAL A 143 23.24 -23.96 -10.99
C VAL A 143 21.80 -24.05 -10.50
N THR A 144 20.86 -23.49 -11.27
CA THR A 144 19.42 -23.62 -10.97
C THR A 144 18.85 -24.82 -11.68
N TYR A 145 18.28 -25.77 -10.93
CA TYR A 145 17.61 -26.96 -11.46
C TYR A 145 16.21 -27.09 -10.87
N LYS A 146 15.17 -27.17 -11.72
CA LYS A 146 13.76 -27.28 -11.31
C LYS A 146 13.36 -26.25 -10.23
N SER A 147 13.75 -24.98 -10.46
CA SER A 147 13.49 -23.86 -9.54
C SER A 147 14.14 -23.99 -8.16
N ARG A 148 15.14 -24.87 -8.01
CA ARG A 148 15.99 -24.98 -6.83
C ARG A 148 17.41 -24.57 -7.18
N VAL A 149 18.04 -23.82 -6.28
CA VAL A 149 19.45 -23.43 -6.38
C VAL A 149 20.30 -24.58 -5.84
N VAL A 150 21.21 -25.11 -6.67
CA VAL A 150 22.09 -26.23 -6.34
C VAL A 150 23.54 -25.77 -6.43
N ALA A 151 24.28 -25.86 -5.33
CA ALA A 151 25.71 -25.59 -5.32
C ALA A 151 26.46 -26.86 -5.78
N VAL A 152 27.08 -26.81 -6.95
CA VAL A 152 27.74 -27.97 -7.57
C VAL A 152 29.17 -28.11 -7.07
N GLY A 153 29.82 -27.02 -6.64
CA GLY A 153 31.18 -27.03 -6.09
C GLY A 153 31.35 -27.84 -4.80
N ALA A 154 30.26 -28.17 -4.09
CA ALA A 154 30.28 -29.00 -2.90
C ALA A 154 29.94 -30.49 -3.16
N LEU A 155 29.57 -30.85 -4.40
CA LEU A 155 29.16 -32.20 -4.78
C LEU A 155 30.29 -33.02 -5.42
N VAL A 156 31.44 -32.39 -5.68
CA VAL A 156 32.68 -33.04 -6.15
C VAL A 156 33.73 -32.90 -5.05
N ALA A 157 33.55 -33.68 -3.99
CA ALA A 157 34.56 -34.01 -2.98
C ALA A 157 34.29 -35.42 -2.45
#